data_AF-A0A3B9F2E1-F1
#
_entry.id   AF-A0A3B9F2E1-F1
#
_cell.length_a   1.000
_cell.length_b   1.000
_cell.length_c   1.000
_cell.angle_alpha   90.00
_cell.angle_beta   90.00
_cell.angle_gamma   90.00
#
_symmetry.space_group_name_H-M   'P 1'
#
loop_
_entity.id
_entity.type
_entity.pdbx_description
1 polymer ?
#
loop_
_entity_poly.entity_id
_entity_poly.type
_entity_poly.pdbx_seq_one_letter_code
_entity_poly.pdbx_strand_id
1 'polypeptide(L)'
;TFYKIGMELLMTGQYFQLMDWLIAKDKKVFVDLKFFDVPETVGRTIARLSHTGATFATIHGNQLLMEKAAENKGDLKILAVTALTSLDRGDLDDLGFDCDVQDLVISRA
;
A
#
# COMPACT_ATOMS: atom_id res chain seq x y z
N THR A 1 -16.13 -5.14 -10.52
CA THR A 1 -15.76 -3.72 -10.25
C THR A 1 -14.75 -3.67 -9.11
N PHE A 2 -14.02 -2.56 -8.96
CA PHE A 2 -12.99 -2.37 -7.93
C PHE A 2 -13.45 -1.38 -6.85
N TYR A 3 -13.07 -1.65 -5.60
CA TYR A 3 -13.34 -0.78 -4.45
C TYR A 3 -12.06 -0.58 -3.65
N LYS A 4 -11.70 0.68 -3.40
CA LYS A 4 -10.54 1.06 -2.62
C LYS A 4 -10.97 1.44 -1.21
N ILE A 5 -10.41 0.78 -0.21
CA ILE A 5 -10.70 1.01 1.20
C ILE A 5 -9.46 1.57 1.89
N GLY A 6 -9.62 2.73 2.53
CA GLY A 6 -8.52 3.50 3.10
C GLY A 6 -8.49 3.51 4.62
N MET A 7 -7.45 4.15 5.18
CA MET A 7 -7.16 4.17 6.62
C MET A 7 -8.25 4.84 7.47
N GLU A 8 -9.00 5.82 6.95
CA GLU A 8 -10.13 6.41 7.68
C GLU A 8 -11.17 5.35 8.09
N LEU A 9 -11.49 4.42 7.19
CA LEU A 9 -12.39 3.32 7.49
C LEU A 9 -11.76 2.33 8.49
N LEU A 10 -10.44 2.13 8.44
CA LEU A 10 -9.71 1.31 9.41
C LEU A 10 -9.93 1.81 10.83
N MET A 11 -9.91 3.13 11.03
CA MET A 11 -10.11 3.75 12.35
C MET A 11 -11.54 3.62 12.90
N THR A 12 -12.51 3.25 12.06
CA THR A 12 -13.89 2.98 12.51
C THR A 12 -14.07 1.58 13.12
N GLY A 13 -13.09 0.68 12.96
CA GLY A 13 -13.21 -0.73 13.33
C GLY A 13 -14.02 -1.59 12.35
N GLN A 14 -14.67 -1.01 11.34
CA GLN A 14 -15.57 -1.72 10.40
C GLN A 14 -14.87 -2.17 9.10
N TYR A 15 -13.56 -1.95 8.98
CA TYR A 15 -12.81 -2.14 7.74
C TYR A 15 -12.88 -3.56 7.19
N PHE A 16 -12.60 -4.56 8.03
CA PHE A 16 -12.63 -5.96 7.62
C PHE A 16 -14.06 -6.43 7.34
N GLN A 17 -15.05 -5.94 8.09
CA GLN A 17 -16.46 -6.27 7.84
C GLN A 17 -16.92 -5.79 6.45
N LEU A 18 -16.57 -4.56 6.05
CA LEU A 18 -16.89 -4.06 4.71
C LEU A 18 -16.13 -4.84 3.64
N MET A 19 -14.86 -5.12 3.86
CA MET A 19 -14.04 -5.90 2.93
C MET A 19 -14.63 -7.28 2.68
N ASP A 20 -14.97 -8.02 3.73
CA ASP A 20 -15.56 -9.36 3.64
C ASP A 20 -16.91 -9.30 2.90
N TRP A 21 -17.74 -8.30 3.19
CA TRP A 21 -19.02 -8.09 2.50
C TRP A 21 -18.84 -7.79 1.01
N LEU A 22 -17.82 -7.02 0.63
CA LEU A 22 -17.50 -6.72 -0.77
C LEU A 22 -17.01 -7.97 -1.50
N ILE A 23 -16.11 -8.75 -0.89
CA ILE A 23 -15.57 -9.98 -1.45
C ILE A 23 -16.67 -11.01 -1.65
N ALA A 24 -17.57 -11.18 -0.68
CA ALA A 24 -18.73 -12.07 -0.78
C ALA A 24 -19.73 -11.68 -1.89
N LYS A 25 -19.57 -10.49 -2.50
CA LYS A 25 -20.36 -9.99 -3.64
C LYS A 25 -19.54 -9.93 -4.93
N ASP A 26 -18.47 -10.73 -5.00
CA ASP A 26 -17.55 -10.84 -6.13
C ASP A 26 -16.92 -9.49 -6.53
N LYS A 27 -16.70 -8.60 -5.55
CA LYS A 27 -16.02 -7.33 -5.77
C LYS A 27 -14.53 -7.48 -5.51
N LYS A 28 -13.72 -6.77 -6.29
CA LYS A 28 -12.27 -6.72 -6.13
C LYS A 28 -11.91 -5.61 -5.15
N VAL A 29 -11.30 -5.98 -4.02
CA VAL A 29 -10.95 -5.02 -2.97
C VAL A 29 -9.49 -4.60 -3.07
N PHE A 30 -9.27 -3.31 -2.89
CA PHE A 30 -7.98 -2.66 -2.91
C PHE A 30 -7.71 -2.05 -1.53
N VAL A 31 -6.73 -2.62 -0.82
CA VAL A 31 -6.31 -2.21 0.52
C VAL A 31 -5.34 -1.03 0.41
N ASP A 32 -5.84 0.17 0.69
CA ASP A 32 -5.11 1.42 0.53
C ASP A 32 -4.64 1.98 1.89
N LEU A 33 -3.71 1.25 2.50
CA LEU A 33 -3.11 1.62 3.79
C LEU A 33 -1.67 2.11 3.68
N LYS A 34 -1.08 2.05 2.47
CA LYS A 34 0.27 2.53 2.17
C LYS A 34 1.27 2.05 3.22
N PHE A 35 1.42 0.72 3.37
CA PHE A 35 2.26 0.17 4.44
C PHE A 35 3.70 0.67 4.32
N PHE A 36 4.25 1.13 5.43
CA PHE A 36 5.63 1.57 5.55
C PHE A 36 6.13 1.30 6.97
N ASP A 37 7.04 0.34 7.09
CA ASP A 37 7.64 -0.11 8.34
C ASP A 37 8.94 -0.85 7.98
N VAL A 38 9.59 -1.48 8.96
CA VAL A 38 10.66 -2.44 8.76
C VAL A 38 10.22 -3.48 7.71
N PRO A 39 11.07 -3.77 6.69
CA PRO A 39 10.69 -4.63 5.57
C PRO A 39 10.12 -5.99 5.98
N GLU A 40 10.68 -6.64 7.00
CA GLU A 40 10.16 -7.90 7.53
C GLU A 40 8.77 -7.77 8.16
N THR A 41 8.46 -6.64 8.81
CA THR A 41 7.11 -6.36 9.35
C THR A 41 6.11 -6.19 8.22
N VAL A 42 6.49 -5.49 7.15
CA VAL A 42 5.64 -5.38 5.96
C VAL A 42 5.46 -6.73 5.27
N GLY A 43 6.53 -7.53 5.11
CA GLY A 43 6.44 -8.89 4.58
C GLY A 43 5.43 -9.75 5.34
N ARG A 44 5.53 -9.80 6.68
CA ARG A 44 4.56 -10.51 7.53
C ARG A 44 3.15 -9.96 7.41
N THR A 45 2.99 -8.64 7.31
CA THR A 45 1.68 -7.99 7.12
C THR A 45 1.05 -8.39 5.78
N ILE A 46 1.84 -8.40 4.71
CA ILE A 46 1.42 -8.81 3.38
C ILE A 46 1.07 -10.30 3.35
N ALA A 47 1.84 -11.17 4.01
CA ALA A 47 1.52 -12.58 4.15
C ALA A 47 0.13 -12.77 4.78
N ARG A 48 -0.15 -12.09 5.89
CA ARG A 48 -1.48 -12.14 6.54
C ARG A 48 -2.58 -11.62 5.63
N LEU A 49 -2.34 -10.50 4.95
CA LEU A 49 -3.33 -9.86 4.09
C LEU A 49 -3.67 -10.73 2.86
N SER A 50 -2.69 -11.48 2.32
CA SER A 50 -2.90 -12.35 1.17
C SER A 50 -3.99 -13.40 1.38
N HIS A 51 -4.26 -13.78 2.63
CA HIS A 51 -5.29 -14.75 3.00
C HIS A 51 -6.70 -14.15 3.14
N THR A 52 -6.85 -12.84 3.00
CA THR A 52 -8.14 -12.15 3.21
C THR A 52 -9.03 -12.09 1.96
N GLY A 53 -8.51 -12.48 0.79
CA GLY A 53 -9.21 -12.31 -0.50
C GLY A 53 -9.10 -10.91 -1.12
N ALA A 54 -8.30 -10.01 -0.51
CA ALA A 54 -7.95 -8.74 -1.13
C ALA A 54 -7.25 -8.95 -2.49
N THR A 55 -7.58 -8.10 -3.47
CA THR A 55 -6.99 -8.18 -4.82
C THR A 55 -5.69 -7.39 -4.92
N PHE A 56 -5.66 -6.23 -4.25
CA PHE A 56 -4.51 -5.34 -4.28
C PHE A 56 -4.20 -4.79 -2.88
N ALA A 57 -2.93 -4.48 -2.62
CA ALA A 57 -2.49 -3.73 -1.44
C ALA A 57 -1.43 -2.68 -1.82
N THR A 58 -1.35 -1.60 -1.06
CA THR A 58 -0.39 -0.51 -1.27
C THR A 58 0.74 -0.54 -0.24
N ILE A 59 1.97 -0.31 -0.70
CA ILE A 59 3.17 -0.13 0.14
C ILE A 59 3.94 1.10 -0.34
N HIS A 60 4.80 1.69 0.48
CA HIS A 60 5.72 2.73 0.00
C HIS A 60 6.83 2.15 -0.90
N GLY A 61 7.19 2.89 -1.95
CA GLY A 61 8.24 2.54 -2.91
C GLY A 61 9.62 2.59 -2.28
N ASN A 62 10.09 1.45 -1.80
CA ASN A 62 11.44 1.22 -1.30
C ASN A 62 11.83 -0.21 -1.68
N GLN A 63 13.04 -0.40 -2.22
CA GLN A 63 13.48 -1.67 -2.80
C GLN A 63 13.26 -2.87 -1.86
N LEU A 64 13.79 -2.79 -0.64
CA LEU A 64 13.74 -3.91 0.31
C LEU A 64 12.32 -4.19 0.79
N LEU A 65 11.50 -3.16 0.95
CA LEU A 65 10.06 -3.27 1.23
C LEU A 65 9.32 -3.99 0.10
N MET A 66 9.60 -3.63 -1.16
CA MET A 66 8.99 -4.23 -2.33
C MET A 66 9.40 -5.70 -2.50
N GLU A 67 10.68 -6.02 -2.31
CA GLU A 67 11.18 -7.40 -2.32
C GLU A 67 10.48 -8.24 -1.26
N LYS A 68 10.43 -7.76 -0.01
CA LYS A 68 9.78 -8.48 1.09
C LYS A 68 8.28 -8.66 0.89
N ALA A 69 7.59 -7.66 0.35
CA ALA A 69 6.19 -7.79 -0.03
C ALA A 69 6.01 -8.81 -1.17
N ALA A 70 6.88 -8.80 -2.18
CA ALA A 70 6.82 -9.71 -3.32
C ALA A 70 7.04 -11.17 -2.92
N GLU A 71 7.93 -11.43 -1.95
CA GLU A 71 8.14 -12.76 -1.36
C GLU A 71 6.88 -13.32 -0.69
N ASN A 72 6.04 -12.45 -0.11
CA ASN A 72 4.96 -12.83 0.81
C ASN A 72 3.54 -12.64 0.25
N LYS A 73 3.39 -12.08 -0.96
CA LYS A 73 2.09 -11.64 -1.48
C LYS A 73 1.15 -12.78 -1.92
N GLY A 74 1.65 -13.96 -2.24
CA GLY A 74 0.85 -14.99 -2.92
C GLY A 74 0.16 -14.42 -4.17
N ASP A 75 -1.17 -14.55 -4.24
CA ASP A 75 -2.00 -14.01 -5.33
C ASP A 75 -2.31 -12.50 -5.20
N LEU A 76 -2.07 -11.91 -4.03
CA LEU A 76 -2.23 -10.47 -3.82
C LEU A 76 -1.29 -9.71 -4.76
N LYS A 77 -1.79 -8.62 -5.33
CA LYS A 77 -0.99 -7.71 -6.16
C LYS A 77 -0.57 -6.49 -5.34
N ILE A 78 0.71 -6.16 -5.39
CA ILE A 78 1.28 -5.06 -4.62
C ILE A 78 1.44 -3.85 -5.54
N LEU A 79 0.94 -2.69 -5.11
CA LEU A 79 1.12 -1.43 -5.81
C LEU A 79 2.01 -0.51 -4.95
N ALA A 80 3.19 -0.18 -5.48
CA ALA A 80 4.13 0.71 -4.83
C ALA A 80 3.68 2.17 -4.97
N VAL A 81 3.72 2.90 -3.86
CA VAL A 81 3.47 4.35 -3.78
C VAL A 81 4.82 5.05 -3.81
N THR A 82 5.16 5.63 -4.96
CA THR A 82 6.46 6.27 -5.21
C THR A 82 6.52 7.70 -4.65
N ALA A 83 5.46 8.47 -4.86
CA ALA A 83 5.21 9.76 -4.23
C ALA A 83 3.74 9.87 -3.82
N LEU A 84 3.48 10.59 -2.73
CA LEU A 84 2.12 11.06 -2.44
C LEU A 84 1.89 12.31 -3.27
N THR A 85 0.74 12.41 -3.94
CA THR A 85 0.37 13.61 -4.71
C THR A 85 0.22 14.86 -3.85
N SER A 86 0.23 14.70 -2.52
CA SER A 86 0.28 15.81 -1.56
C SER A 86 1.68 16.34 -1.31
N LEU A 87 2.74 15.67 -1.75
CA LEU A 87 4.11 16.16 -1.63
C LEU A 87 4.32 17.27 -2.66
N ASP A 88 4.42 18.50 -2.19
CA ASP A 88 4.95 19.60 -2.98
C ASP A 88 6.46 19.76 -2.76
N ARG A 89 7.06 20.80 -3.35
CA ARG A 89 8.51 21.02 -3.19
C ARG A 89 8.88 21.34 -1.74
N GLY A 90 8.02 22.02 -0.99
CA GLY A 90 8.25 22.31 0.42
C GLY A 90 8.28 21.03 1.26
N ASP A 91 7.39 20.08 0.99
CA ASP A 91 7.41 18.78 1.68
C ASP A 91 8.69 17.98 1.37
N LEU A 92 9.19 18.05 0.14
CA LEU A 92 10.44 17.40 -0.23
C LEU A 92 11.64 18.03 0.49
N ASP A 93 11.68 19.35 0.56
CA ASP A 93 12.73 20.08 1.27
C ASP A 93 12.70 19.75 2.78
N ASP A 94 11.50 19.71 3.40
CA ASP A 94 11.31 19.33 4.82
C ASP A 94 11.73 17.88 5.10
N LEU A 95 11.56 16.99 4.13
CA LEU A 95 12.00 15.59 4.20
C LEU A 95 13.49 15.41 3.83
N GLY A 96 14.17 16.48 3.40
CA GLY A 96 15.58 16.48 3.03
C GLY A 96 15.90 15.86 1.66
N PHE A 97 14.93 15.82 0.74
CA PHE A 97 15.15 15.35 -0.62
C PHE A 97 15.71 16.46 -1.52
N ASP A 98 16.98 16.32 -1.92
CA ASP A 98 17.62 17.21 -2.90
C ASP A 98 17.39 16.69 -4.34
N CYS A 99 16.12 16.58 -4.75
CA CYS A 99 15.74 16.19 -6.11
C CYS A 99 14.33 16.68 -6.44
N ASP A 100 14.02 16.76 -7.73
CA ASP A 100 12.65 17.10 -8.16
C ASP A 100 11.69 15.92 -7.92
N VAL A 101 10.40 16.24 -7.74
CA VAL A 101 9.34 15.23 -7.50
C VAL A 101 9.35 14.14 -8.58
N GLN A 102 9.60 14.51 -9.83
CA GLN A 102 9.67 13.56 -10.94
C GLN A 102 10.83 12.57 -10.77
N ASP A 103 12.00 13.04 -10.38
CA ASP A 103 13.18 12.19 -10.16
C ASP A 103 12.96 11.25 -8.98
N LEU A 104 12.33 11.76 -7.91
CA LEU A 104 11.96 10.96 -6.75
C LEU A 104 10.97 9.83 -7.08
N VAL A 105 10.00 10.12 -7.95
CA VAL A 105 9.04 9.12 -8.43
C VAL A 105 9.76 8.03 -9.21
N ILE A 106 10.65 8.41 -10.14
CA ILE A 106 11.42 7.48 -10.98
C ILE A 106 12.36 6.63 -10.13
N SER A 107 13.03 7.21 -9.13
CA SER A 107 13.99 6.47 -8.29
C SER A 107 13.36 5.40 -7.41
N ARG A 108 12.01 5.37 -7.31
CA ARG A 108 11.24 4.45 -6.46
C ARG A 108 10.31 3.52 -7.26
N ALA A 109 10.30 3.62 -8.59
CA ALA A 109 9.48 2.84 -9.51
C ALA A 109 10.19 1.55 -9.96
#